data_AF-A0A0A3XWA7-F1
#
_entry.id   AF-A0A0A3XWA7-F1
#
_cell.length_a   1.000
_cell.length_b   1.000
_cell.length_c   1.000
_cell.angle_alpha   90.00
_cell.angle_beta   90.00
_cell.angle_gamma   90.00
#
_symmetry.space_group_name_H-M   'P 1'
#
loop_
_entity.id
_entity.type
_entity.pdbx_description
1 polymer ?
#
loop_
_entity_poly.entity_id
_entity_poly.type
_entity_poly.pdbx_seq_one_letter_code
_entity_poly.pdbx_strand_id
1 'polypeptide(L)'
;MPRLISPLAVALVGLILFGDGAYVHAKAWLAQALLERAFDRSVATGGVVKPWSWADTWPVARIEVKRIGASAIVLEGTSGQALAFGPGHIHRTADAGERGIAVYAAHRDTHFRFLRNVAIGDVIDVTRRDGKHFRYRADSSAVVRFDESGIDPAAQDVELVLTTCWPFDAVTPGPERYVLHATLIETGE
;
A
#
# COMPACT_ATOMS: atom_id res chain seq x y z
N MET A 1 36.98 28.89 -28.28
CA MET A 1 35.52 28.68 -28.15
C MET A 1 35.05 27.23 -27.95
N PRO A 2 35.71 26.14 -28.40
CA PRO A 2 35.17 24.78 -28.22
C PRO A 2 35.24 24.23 -26.78
N ARG A 3 36.11 24.80 -25.91
CA ARG A 3 36.32 24.34 -24.53
C ARG A 3 35.15 24.57 -23.57
N LEU A 4 34.21 25.45 -23.92
CA LEU A 4 33.03 25.77 -23.08
C LEU A 4 31.76 25.01 -23.49
N ILE A 5 31.77 24.36 -24.66
CA ILE A 5 30.61 23.62 -25.18
C ILE A 5 30.38 22.34 -24.36
N SER A 6 31.46 21.62 -24.02
CA SER A 6 31.38 20.40 -23.23
C SER A 6 30.84 20.60 -21.80
N PRO A 7 31.31 21.59 -20.99
CA PRO A 7 30.74 21.80 -19.66
C PRO A 7 29.28 22.28 -19.71
N LEU A 8 28.91 23.09 -20.71
CA LEU A 8 27.52 23.52 -20.90
C LEU A 8 26.62 22.34 -21.25
N ALA A 9 27.07 21.45 -22.13
CA ALA A 9 26.34 20.24 -22.50
C ALA A 9 26.15 19.30 -21.30
N VAL A 10 27.20 19.09 -20.49
CA VAL A 10 27.11 18.29 -19.26
C VAL A 10 26.15 18.93 -18.25
N ALA A 11 26.21 20.25 -18.06
CA ALA A 11 25.30 20.97 -17.17
C ALA A 11 23.84 20.84 -17.63
N LEU A 12 23.58 20.93 -18.94
CA LEU A 12 22.25 20.75 -19.50
C LEU A 12 21.71 19.34 -19.27
N VAL A 13 22.53 18.31 -19.51
CA VAL A 13 22.15 16.91 -19.23
C VAL A 13 21.87 16.72 -17.74
N GLY A 14 22.69 17.29 -16.85
CA GLY A 14 22.48 17.27 -15.41
C GLY A 14 21.14 17.90 -15.00
N LEU A 15 20.79 19.05 -15.58
CA LEU A 15 19.51 19.72 -15.34
C LEU A 15 18.32 18.89 -15.81
N ILE A 16 18.44 18.22 -16.96
CA ILE A 16 17.40 17.32 -17.48
C ILE A 16 17.17 16.14 -16.53
N LEU A 17 18.24 15.47 -16.10
CA LEU A 17 18.15 14.32 -15.18
C LEU A 17 17.59 14.74 -13.81
N PHE A 18 17.97 15.91 -13.31
CA PHE A 18 17.41 16.45 -12.07
C PHE A 18 15.92 16.78 -12.22
N GLY A 19 15.53 17.38 -13.34
CA GLY A 19 14.13 17.69 -13.66
C GLY A 19 13.27 16.42 -13.73
N ASP A 20 13.79 15.35 -14.34
CA ASP A 20 13.10 14.06 -14.42
C ASP A 20 12.89 13.43 -13.04
N GLY A 21 13.94 13.42 -12.20
CA GLY A 21 13.83 12.95 -10.81
C GLY A 21 12.82 13.76 -9.99
N ALA A 22 12.86 15.09 -10.09
CA ALA A 22 11.91 15.97 -9.41
C ALA A 22 10.47 15.72 -9.87
N TYR A 23 10.26 15.47 -11.16
CA TYR A 23 8.95 15.15 -11.72
C TYR A 23 8.35 13.87 -11.13
N VAL A 24 9.15 12.81 -10.95
CA VAL A 24 8.68 11.54 -10.34
C VAL A 24 8.19 11.78 -8.91
N HIS A 25 8.96 12.51 -8.09
CA HIS A 25 8.57 12.83 -6.72
C HIS A 25 7.33 13.72 -6.65
N ALA A 26 7.25 14.75 -7.49
CA ALA A 26 6.08 15.62 -7.56
C ALA A 26 4.82 14.85 -7.94
N LYS A 27 4.93 13.94 -8.92
CA LYS A 27 3.83 13.06 -9.33
C LYS A 27 3.39 12.13 -8.19
N ALA A 28 4.34 11.51 -7.49
CA ALA A 28 4.04 10.63 -6.36
C ALA A 28 3.30 11.39 -5.24
N TRP A 29 3.77 12.58 -4.88
CA TRP A 29 3.12 13.42 -3.88
C TRP A 29 1.70 13.82 -4.29
N LEU A 30 1.53 14.28 -5.55
CA LEU A 30 0.22 14.66 -6.07
C LEU A 30 -0.73 13.46 -6.09
N ALA A 31 -0.24 12.28 -6.48
CA ALA A 31 -1.04 11.05 -6.49
C ALA A 31 -1.54 10.70 -5.08
N GLN A 32 -0.69 10.77 -4.04
CA GLN A 32 -1.13 10.55 -2.66
C GLN A 32 -2.21 11.57 -2.26
N ALA A 33 -2.02 12.86 -2.54
CA ALA A 33 -3.02 13.87 -2.21
C ALA A 33 -4.38 13.63 -2.92
N LEU A 34 -4.34 13.16 -4.16
CA LEU A 34 -5.55 12.79 -4.92
C LEU A 34 -6.22 11.52 -4.39
N LEU A 35 -5.43 10.54 -3.93
CA LEU A 35 -5.93 9.34 -3.27
C LEU A 35 -6.64 9.66 -1.96
N GLU A 36 -6.05 10.51 -1.11
CA GLU A 36 -6.67 10.89 0.16
C GLU A 36 -7.99 11.59 -0.09
N ARG A 37 -8.01 12.55 -1.02
CA ARG A 37 -9.22 13.27 -1.41
C ARG A 37 -10.29 12.33 -1.97
N ALA A 38 -9.89 11.34 -2.77
CA ALA A 38 -10.83 10.37 -3.34
C ALA A 38 -11.39 9.45 -2.25
N PHE A 39 -10.54 9.00 -1.32
CA PHE A 39 -10.97 8.18 -0.19
C PHE A 39 -11.95 8.93 0.72
N ASP A 40 -11.64 10.17 1.10
CA ASP A 40 -12.52 10.98 1.95
C ASP A 40 -13.87 11.23 1.27
N ARG A 41 -13.89 11.43 -0.05
CA ARG A 41 -15.13 11.52 -0.83
C ARG A 41 -15.87 10.19 -0.91
N SER A 42 -15.17 9.08 -1.06
CA SER A 42 -15.77 7.75 -1.04
C SER A 42 -16.47 7.46 0.28
N VAL A 43 -15.80 7.76 1.41
CA VAL A 43 -16.40 7.65 2.75
C VAL A 43 -17.61 8.57 2.90
N ALA A 44 -17.51 9.84 2.49
CA ALA A 44 -18.61 10.80 2.63
C ALA A 44 -19.84 10.47 1.76
N THR A 45 -19.66 9.80 0.62
CA THR A 45 -20.74 9.50 -0.33
C THR A 45 -21.21 8.05 -0.31
N GLY A 46 -20.45 7.16 0.32
CA GLY A 46 -20.61 5.70 0.21
C GLY A 46 -20.28 5.14 -1.19
N GLY A 47 -19.81 5.97 -2.12
CA GLY A 47 -19.61 5.64 -3.53
C GLY A 47 -18.16 5.31 -3.89
N VAL A 48 -17.96 4.70 -5.05
CA VAL A 48 -16.63 4.56 -5.66
C VAL A 48 -16.20 5.89 -6.27
N VAL A 49 -15.06 6.44 -5.82
CA VAL A 49 -14.49 7.68 -6.35
C VAL A 49 -13.07 7.41 -6.83
N LYS A 50 -12.82 7.67 -8.11
CA LYS A 50 -11.47 7.57 -8.67
C LYS A 50 -10.63 8.82 -8.32
N PRO A 51 -9.31 8.67 -8.07
CA PRO A 51 -8.43 9.80 -7.77
C PRO A 51 -8.19 10.73 -8.98
N TRP A 52 -8.29 10.20 -10.19
CA TRP A 52 -8.34 10.94 -11.45
C TRP A 52 -9.19 10.15 -12.46
N SER A 53 -9.70 10.82 -13.49
CA SER A 53 -10.77 10.26 -14.34
C SER A 53 -10.38 8.99 -15.09
N TRP A 54 -9.11 8.83 -15.46
CA TRP A 54 -8.59 7.66 -16.17
C TRP A 54 -7.87 6.64 -15.26
N ALA A 55 -7.99 6.74 -13.93
CA ALA A 55 -7.42 5.74 -13.04
C ALA A 55 -8.07 4.36 -13.29
N ASP A 56 -7.28 3.29 -13.29
CA ASP A 56 -7.74 1.91 -13.38
C ASP A 56 -8.13 1.34 -12.00
N THR A 57 -7.94 2.11 -10.94
CA THR A 57 -8.21 1.75 -9.56
C THR A 57 -8.85 2.91 -8.78
N TRP A 58 -9.26 2.65 -7.54
CA TRP A 58 -9.83 3.61 -6.60
C TRP A 58 -9.52 3.19 -5.15
N PRO A 59 -9.55 4.12 -4.18
CA PRO A 59 -9.41 3.80 -2.76
C PRO A 59 -10.52 2.87 -2.24
N VAL A 60 -10.14 1.84 -1.50
CA VAL A 60 -11.06 0.88 -0.86
C VAL A 60 -10.96 0.86 0.65
N ALA A 61 -9.78 1.17 1.19
CA ALA A 61 -9.56 1.30 2.62
C ALA A 61 -8.39 2.24 2.93
N ARG A 62 -8.32 2.72 4.16
CA ARG A 62 -7.15 3.34 4.76
C ARG A 62 -6.65 2.42 5.87
N ILE A 63 -5.36 2.12 5.89
CA ILE A 63 -4.70 1.40 6.98
C ILE A 63 -3.82 2.36 7.78
N GLU A 64 -3.81 2.22 9.09
CA GLU A 64 -3.01 3.05 9.99
C GLU A 64 -2.40 2.22 11.12
N VAL A 65 -1.13 2.50 11.45
CA VAL A 65 -0.45 1.92 12.63
C VAL A 65 0.07 3.08 13.47
N LYS A 66 -0.79 3.55 14.38
CA LYS A 66 -0.56 4.80 15.15
C LYS A 66 0.77 4.82 15.90
N ARG A 67 1.19 3.68 16.49
CA ARG A 67 2.45 3.58 17.26
C ARG A 67 3.67 4.03 16.44
N ILE A 68 3.68 3.76 15.14
CA ILE A 68 4.79 4.09 14.24
C ILE A 68 4.47 5.24 13.27
N GLY A 69 3.31 5.88 13.41
CA GLY A 69 2.87 6.97 12.54
C GLY A 69 2.71 6.57 11.07
N ALA A 70 2.45 5.30 10.79
CA ALA A 70 2.27 4.81 9.42
C ALA A 70 0.81 4.92 8.99
N SER A 71 0.60 5.32 7.73
CA SER A 71 -0.71 5.38 7.08
C SER A 71 -0.57 5.09 5.59
N ALA A 72 -1.52 4.38 5.00
CA ALA A 72 -1.57 4.15 3.57
C ALA A 72 -3.01 3.95 3.07
N ILE A 73 -3.30 4.45 1.86
CA ILE A 73 -4.55 4.16 1.16
C ILE A 73 -4.42 2.88 0.34
N VAL A 74 -5.24 1.91 0.68
CA VAL A 74 -5.40 0.65 -0.06
C VAL A 74 -6.29 0.90 -1.27
N LEU A 75 -5.87 0.37 -2.40
CA LEU A 75 -6.50 0.52 -3.70
C LEU A 75 -7.18 -0.77 -4.13
N GLU A 76 -8.23 -0.64 -4.94
CA GLU A 76 -8.85 -1.79 -5.58
C GLU A 76 -7.85 -2.50 -6.50
N GLY A 77 -7.60 -3.77 -6.22
CA GLY A 77 -6.76 -4.61 -7.05
C GLY A 77 -5.26 -4.39 -6.90
N THR A 78 -4.50 -5.29 -7.55
CA THR A 78 -3.04 -5.35 -7.50
C THR A 78 -2.41 -5.15 -8.88
N SER A 79 -3.02 -4.32 -9.72
CA SER A 79 -2.45 -3.95 -11.03
C SER A 79 -1.12 -3.22 -10.83
N GLY A 80 -0.25 -3.23 -11.85
CA GLY A 80 1.00 -2.48 -11.80
C GLY A 80 0.80 -0.97 -11.61
N GLN A 81 -0.32 -0.42 -12.09
CA GLN A 81 -0.66 0.98 -11.88
C GLN A 81 -1.14 1.23 -10.44
N ALA A 82 -1.97 0.35 -9.88
CA ALA A 82 -2.40 0.44 -8.48
C ALA A 82 -1.18 0.35 -7.53
N LEU A 83 -0.36 -0.71 -7.68
CA LEU A 83 0.80 -0.92 -6.82
C LEU A 83 1.87 0.17 -6.95
N ALA A 84 1.90 0.92 -8.06
CA ALA A 84 2.77 2.09 -8.18
C ALA A 84 2.40 3.21 -7.18
N PHE A 85 1.14 3.29 -6.74
CA PHE A 85 0.65 4.39 -5.90
C PHE A 85 0.15 3.97 -4.51
N GLY A 86 -0.07 2.69 -4.23
CA GLY A 86 -0.41 2.26 -2.87
C GLY A 86 -0.46 0.75 -2.70
N PRO A 87 -0.77 0.27 -1.49
CA PRO A 87 -1.18 -1.10 -1.27
C PRO A 87 -2.41 -1.44 -2.12
N GLY A 88 -2.47 -2.66 -2.63
CA GLY A 88 -3.61 -3.17 -3.38
C GLY A 88 -4.36 -4.24 -2.61
N HIS A 89 -5.69 -4.24 -2.69
CA HIS A 89 -6.52 -5.33 -2.20
C HIS A 89 -6.49 -6.51 -3.18
N ILE A 90 -6.14 -7.70 -2.67
CA ILE A 90 -6.13 -8.91 -3.50
C ILE A 90 -7.57 -9.31 -3.81
N HIS A 91 -7.87 -9.45 -5.10
CA HIS A 91 -9.17 -9.89 -5.58
C HIS A 91 -9.54 -11.26 -5.01
N ARG A 92 -10.84 -11.45 -4.73
CA ARG A 92 -11.40 -12.70 -4.16
C ARG A 92 -10.89 -13.00 -2.75
N THR A 93 -10.51 -11.96 -2.01
CA THR A 93 -10.31 -12.00 -0.56
C THR A 93 -11.39 -11.14 0.10
N ALA A 94 -11.68 -11.36 1.38
CA ALA A 94 -12.74 -10.63 2.07
C ALA A 94 -12.43 -9.13 2.12
N ASP A 95 -13.46 -8.30 2.27
CA ASP A 95 -13.26 -6.92 2.73
C ASP A 95 -12.90 -6.94 4.22
N ALA A 96 -12.16 -5.94 4.68
CA ALA A 96 -11.84 -5.82 6.10
C ALA A 96 -13.12 -5.82 6.95
N GLY A 97 -13.13 -6.67 7.98
CA GLY A 97 -14.20 -6.81 8.96
C GLY A 97 -15.29 -7.77 8.53
N GLU A 98 -15.23 -8.30 7.31
CA GLU A 98 -16.12 -9.35 6.84
C GLU A 98 -15.55 -10.73 7.19
N ARG A 99 -16.43 -11.73 7.21
CA ARG A 99 -16.02 -13.13 7.41
C ARG A 99 -15.10 -13.55 6.27
N GLY A 100 -13.93 -14.08 6.62
CA GLY A 100 -12.85 -14.40 5.71
C GLY A 100 -11.60 -13.59 6.01
N ILE A 101 -10.61 -13.77 5.13
CA ILE A 101 -9.32 -13.06 5.24
C ILE A 101 -9.28 -11.92 4.24
N ALA A 102 -9.09 -10.70 4.72
CA ALA A 102 -8.80 -9.54 3.88
C ALA A 102 -7.29 -9.47 3.63
N VAL A 103 -6.87 -9.49 2.36
CA VAL A 103 -5.43 -9.51 2.03
C VAL A 103 -5.03 -8.27 1.26
N TYR A 104 -4.12 -7.49 1.85
CA TYR A 104 -3.52 -6.31 1.22
C TYR A 104 -2.06 -6.58 0.89
N ALA A 105 -1.65 -6.20 -0.33
CA ALA A 105 -0.30 -6.42 -0.83
C ALA A 105 0.32 -5.10 -1.32
N ALA A 106 1.59 -4.86 -1.00
CA ALA A 106 2.28 -3.69 -1.51
C ALA A 106 3.79 -3.93 -1.69
N HIS A 107 4.46 -3.00 -2.36
CA HIS A 107 5.91 -3.00 -2.46
C HIS A 107 6.59 -2.78 -1.09
N ARG A 108 7.67 -3.52 -0.85
CA ARG A 108 8.39 -3.57 0.46
C ARG A 108 9.24 -2.34 0.75
N ASP A 109 9.59 -1.60 -0.29
CA ASP A 109 10.55 -0.49 -0.29
C ASP A 109 9.87 0.88 -0.36
N THR A 110 8.59 0.90 -0.72
CA THR A 110 7.73 2.08 -0.74
C THR A 110 6.57 1.92 0.24
N HIS A 111 5.42 1.45 -0.22
CA HIS A 111 4.14 1.51 0.49
C HIS A 111 4.08 0.66 1.76
N PHE A 112 4.65 -0.56 1.76
CA PHE A 112 4.70 -1.46 2.93
C PHE A 112 6.07 -1.50 3.60
N ARG A 113 6.94 -0.53 3.32
CA ARG A 113 8.22 -0.41 4.01
C ARG A 113 8.07 -0.30 5.53
N PHE A 114 6.96 0.26 6.01
CA PHE A 114 6.70 0.40 7.44
C PHE A 114 6.48 -0.96 8.15
N LEU A 115 6.15 -2.04 7.43
CA LEU A 115 5.91 -3.36 8.04
C LEU A 115 7.14 -3.89 8.79
N ARG A 116 8.36 -3.47 8.40
CA ARG A 116 9.60 -3.80 9.13
C ARG A 116 9.62 -3.31 10.58
N ASN A 117 8.79 -2.32 10.90
CA ASN A 117 8.72 -1.68 12.21
C ASN A 117 7.46 -2.08 12.99
N VAL A 118 6.56 -2.87 12.40
CA VAL A 118 5.37 -3.37 13.07
C VAL A 118 5.79 -4.50 14.01
N ALA A 119 5.39 -4.40 15.26
CA ALA A 119 5.66 -5.40 16.29
C ALA A 119 4.41 -6.24 16.54
N ILE A 120 4.60 -7.49 16.98
CA ILE A 120 3.49 -8.30 17.47
C ILE A 120 2.85 -7.60 18.67
N GLY A 121 1.52 -7.53 18.67
CA GLY A 121 0.70 -6.77 19.61
C GLY A 121 0.30 -5.37 19.12
N ASP A 122 0.88 -4.87 18.02
CA ASP A 122 0.48 -3.57 17.46
C ASP A 122 -0.97 -3.57 16.97
N VAL A 123 -1.64 -2.44 17.17
CA VAL A 123 -2.97 -2.20 16.61
C VAL A 123 -2.85 -1.60 15.21
N ILE A 124 -3.52 -2.25 14.27
CA ILE A 124 -3.70 -1.81 12.89
C ILE A 124 -5.15 -1.36 12.75
N ASP A 125 -5.36 -0.06 12.59
CA ASP A 125 -6.67 0.51 12.30
C ASP A 125 -6.93 0.41 10.78
N VAL A 126 -8.12 -0.06 10.41
CA VAL A 126 -8.59 -0.10 9.02
C VAL A 126 -9.90 0.64 8.91
N THR A 127 -9.93 1.68 8.07
CA THR A 127 -11.17 2.37 7.70
C THR A 127 -11.55 1.94 6.29
N ARG A 128 -12.72 1.34 6.10
CA ARG A 128 -13.23 0.99 4.77
C ARG A 128 -13.84 2.20 4.08
N ARG A 129 -13.94 2.12 2.74
CA ARG A 129 -14.60 3.15 1.92
C ARG A 129 -16.07 3.38 2.26
N ASP A 130 -16.73 2.44 2.95
CA ASP A 130 -18.10 2.61 3.45
C ASP A 130 -18.15 3.35 4.80
N GLY A 131 -17.01 3.81 5.31
CA GLY A 131 -16.88 4.55 6.56
C GLY A 131 -16.76 3.68 7.80
N LYS A 132 -16.86 2.34 7.68
CA LYS A 132 -16.71 1.45 8.84
C LYS A 132 -15.26 1.39 9.30
N HIS A 133 -15.09 1.32 10.62
CA HIS A 133 -13.78 1.27 11.26
C HIS A 133 -13.57 -0.10 11.91
N PHE A 134 -12.38 -0.67 11.75
CA PHE A 134 -12.01 -1.96 12.32
C PHE A 134 -10.63 -1.86 12.93
N ARG A 135 -10.44 -2.52 14.07
CA ARG A 135 -9.14 -2.59 14.74
C ARG A 135 -8.66 -4.03 14.75
N TYR A 136 -7.48 -4.26 14.20
CA TYR A 136 -6.81 -5.55 14.19
C TYR A 136 -5.59 -5.51 15.09
N ARG A 137 -5.25 -6.63 15.71
CA ARG A 137 -3.99 -6.79 16.44
C ARG A 137 -3.04 -7.64 15.61
N ALA A 138 -1.83 -7.15 15.37
CA ALA A 138 -0.77 -7.95 14.76
C ALA A 138 -0.42 -9.14 15.67
N ASP A 139 -0.68 -10.37 15.24
CA ASP A 139 -0.55 -11.57 16.08
C ASP A 139 0.70 -12.39 15.75
N SER A 140 1.02 -12.53 14.46
CA SER A 140 2.20 -13.28 14.03
C SER A 140 2.69 -12.80 12.67
N SER A 141 3.93 -13.15 12.35
CA SER A 141 4.47 -12.97 11.00
C SER A 141 5.28 -14.19 10.55
N ALA A 142 5.32 -14.38 9.24
CA ALA A 142 6.04 -15.46 8.60
C ALA A 142 6.75 -14.97 7.33
N VAL A 143 7.82 -15.66 6.96
CA VAL A 143 8.42 -15.57 5.63
C VAL A 143 8.10 -16.86 4.89
N VAL A 144 7.42 -16.72 3.76
CA VAL A 144 6.92 -17.84 2.96
C VAL A 144 7.34 -17.66 1.51
N ARG A 145 7.29 -18.73 0.71
CA ARG A 145 7.42 -18.59 -0.74
C ARG A 145 6.14 -18.00 -1.34
N PHE A 146 6.27 -17.29 -2.45
CA PHE A 146 5.16 -16.62 -3.12
C PHE A 146 4.03 -17.57 -3.58
N ASP A 147 4.36 -18.85 -3.80
CA ASP A 147 3.47 -19.93 -4.24
C ASP A 147 2.94 -20.79 -3.07
N GLU A 148 3.37 -20.50 -1.85
CA GLU A 148 3.09 -21.29 -0.64
C GLU A 148 2.66 -20.36 0.51
N SER A 149 1.73 -19.44 0.25
CA SER A 149 1.35 -18.43 1.24
C SER A 149 0.69 -19.00 2.50
N GLY A 150 0.05 -20.17 2.40
CA GLY A 150 -0.73 -20.77 3.48
C GLY A 150 -2.00 -19.99 3.85
N ILE A 151 -2.31 -18.92 3.12
CA ILE A 151 -3.51 -18.10 3.34
C ILE A 151 -4.69 -18.81 2.68
N ASP A 152 -5.70 -19.17 3.47
CA ASP A 152 -7.00 -19.65 2.97
C ASP A 152 -8.01 -18.50 3.04
N PRO A 153 -8.32 -17.80 1.93
CA PRO A 153 -9.26 -16.68 1.93
C PRO A 153 -10.68 -17.07 2.37
N ALA A 154 -11.02 -18.37 2.32
CA ALA A 154 -12.32 -18.91 2.72
C ALA A 154 -12.37 -19.39 4.19
N ALA A 155 -11.29 -19.17 4.95
CA ALA A 155 -11.29 -19.42 6.39
C ALA A 155 -12.45 -18.70 7.07
N GLN A 156 -12.98 -19.27 8.16
CA GLN A 156 -14.14 -18.70 8.85
C GLN A 156 -13.79 -17.55 9.80
N ASP A 157 -12.50 -17.28 10.00
CA ASP A 157 -12.00 -16.21 10.84
C ASP A 157 -12.24 -14.84 10.20
N VAL A 158 -12.16 -13.77 11.01
CA VAL A 158 -12.17 -12.38 10.52
C VAL A 158 -10.77 -11.83 10.70
N GLU A 159 -9.98 -11.92 9.63
CA GLU A 159 -8.54 -11.69 9.67
C GLU A 159 -8.11 -10.65 8.63
N LEU A 160 -7.07 -9.90 8.97
CA LEU A 160 -6.33 -9.04 8.06
C LEU A 160 -4.94 -9.62 7.83
N VAL A 161 -4.57 -9.80 6.57
CA VAL A 161 -3.21 -10.15 6.16
C VAL A 161 -2.58 -9.01 5.37
N LEU A 162 -1.40 -8.57 5.81
CA LEU A 162 -0.57 -7.61 5.09
C LEU A 162 0.65 -8.35 4.53
N THR A 163 0.83 -8.32 3.21
CA THR A 163 1.94 -9.04 2.56
C THR A 163 2.81 -8.17 1.66
N THR A 164 4.10 -8.49 1.63
CA THR A 164 5.08 -7.82 0.76
C THR A 164 6.24 -8.73 0.39
N CYS A 165 7.10 -8.32 -0.54
CA CYS A 165 8.31 -9.04 -0.88
C CYS A 165 9.31 -9.06 0.30
N TRP A 166 10.09 -10.12 0.41
CA TRP A 166 11.15 -10.26 1.42
C TRP A 166 12.51 -10.54 0.74
N PRO A 167 13.66 -10.20 1.35
CA PRO A 167 13.84 -9.36 2.53
C PRO A 167 13.58 -7.87 2.28
N PHE A 168 13.27 -7.10 3.33
CA PHE A 168 12.91 -5.68 3.23
C PHE A 168 13.97 -4.84 2.49
N ASP A 169 15.24 -5.11 2.75
CA ASP A 169 16.37 -4.36 2.18
C ASP A 169 16.92 -4.97 0.87
N ALA A 170 16.23 -5.95 0.26
CA ALA A 170 16.66 -6.52 -1.01
C ALA A 170 16.55 -5.50 -2.16
N VAL A 171 17.55 -5.52 -3.04
CA VAL A 171 17.61 -4.66 -4.23
C VAL A 171 17.04 -5.34 -5.48
N THR A 172 16.92 -6.67 -5.45
CA THR A 172 16.38 -7.48 -6.55
C THR A 172 15.08 -8.19 -6.15
N PRO A 173 14.23 -8.60 -7.11
CA PRO A 173 13.10 -9.47 -6.83
C PRO A 173 13.55 -10.82 -6.26
N GLY A 174 12.67 -11.46 -5.50
CA GLY A 174 12.90 -12.77 -4.91
C GLY A 174 11.59 -13.55 -4.72
N PRO A 175 11.67 -14.86 -4.48
CA PRO A 175 10.50 -15.72 -4.33
C PRO A 175 9.82 -15.53 -2.95
N GLU A 176 10.49 -14.92 -1.99
CA GLU A 176 10.00 -14.84 -0.62
C GLU A 176 9.04 -13.68 -0.39
N ARG A 177 8.09 -13.88 0.51
CA ARG A 177 7.09 -12.92 0.95
C ARG A 177 7.07 -12.86 2.46
N TYR A 178 7.06 -11.64 2.99
CA TYR A 178 6.68 -11.39 4.37
C TYR A 178 5.17 -11.35 4.46
N VAL A 179 4.60 -12.04 5.44
CA VAL A 179 3.17 -12.13 5.69
C VAL A 179 2.94 -11.80 7.16
N LEU A 180 2.19 -10.73 7.42
CA LEU A 180 1.74 -10.36 8.76
C LEU A 180 0.27 -10.74 8.92
N HIS A 181 -0.02 -11.54 9.93
CA HIS A 181 -1.36 -11.98 10.30
C HIS A 181 -1.88 -11.11 11.46
N ALA A 182 -3.13 -10.67 11.36
CA ALA A 182 -3.75 -9.84 12.38
C ALA A 182 -5.24 -10.16 12.57
N THR A 183 -5.62 -10.46 13.82
CA THR A 183 -7.01 -10.80 14.19
C THR A 183 -7.81 -9.54 14.53
N LEU A 184 -9.08 -9.51 14.14
CA LEU A 184 -10.01 -8.46 14.55
C LEU A 184 -10.18 -8.44 16.07
N ILE A 185 -10.00 -7.27 16.68
CA ILE A 185 -10.19 -7.05 18.13
C ILE A 185 -11.33 -6.07 18.45
N GLU A 186 -11.76 -5.24 17.50
CA GLU A 186 -12.91 -4.37 17.66
C GLU A 186 -13.50 -3.92 16.32
N THR A 187 -14.83 -3.82 16.28
CA THR A 187 -15.58 -3.16 15.21
C THR A 187 -16.04 -1.80 15.74
N GLY A 188 -15.56 -0.71 15.13
CA GLY A 188 -16.06 0.63 15.40
C GLY A 188 -17.44 0.81 14.77
N GLU A 189 -18.40 1.25 15.58
CA GLU A 189 -19.75 1.66 15.17
C GLU A 189 -19.75 2.95 14.34
#